data_AF-E6XDC3-F1
#
_entry.id   AF-E6XDC3-F1
#
_cell.length_a   1.000
_cell.length_b   1.000
_cell.length_c   1.000
_cell.angle_alpha   90.00
_cell.angle_beta   90.00
_cell.angle_gamma   90.00
#
_symmetry.space_group_name_H-M   'P 1'
#
loop_
_entity.id
_entity.type
_entity.pdbx_description
1 polymer ?
#
loop_
_entity_poly.entity_id
_entity_poly.type
_entity_poly.pdbx_seq_one_letter_code
_entity_poly.pdbx_strand_id
1 'polypeptide(L)' 'MDNTELNIIKRIAQELDCGFDCFYNIRTSEMVTIPNFGQMMTEDDSGDTFGAELEKVNQSKVDFIKFEVL' A
#
# COMPACT_ATOMS: atom_id res chain seq x y z
N MET A 1 -10.23 15.98 16.67
CA MET A 1 -9.40 15.48 15.57
C MET A 1 -8.72 14.25 16.10
N ASP A 2 -9.36 13.11 15.87
CA ASP A 2 -8.92 11.83 16.34
C ASP A 2 -7.53 11.55 15.75
N ASN A 3 -6.53 11.45 16.63
CA ASN A 3 -5.12 11.32 16.25
C ASN A 3 -4.84 10.12 15.30
N THR A 4 -5.79 9.19 15.19
CA THR A 4 -5.73 7.99 14.35
C THR A 4 -5.67 8.32 12.85
N GLU A 5 -6.48 9.26 12.36
CA GLU A 5 -6.50 9.62 10.92
C GLU A 5 -5.22 10.33 10.51
N LEU A 6 -4.73 11.25 11.36
CA LEU A 6 -3.44 11.91 11.15
C LEU A 6 -2.26 10.94 11.19
N ASN A 7 -2.33 9.91 12.04
CA ASN A 7 -1.31 8.87 12.10
C ASN A 7 -1.29 8.03 10.82
N ILE A 8 -2.46 7.69 10.27
CA ILE A 8 -2.58 6.98 8.99
C ILE A 8 -2.00 7.82 7.85
N ILE A 9 -2.37 9.10 7.76
CA ILE A 9 -1.86 10.00 6.72
C ILE A 9 -0.33 10.16 6.82
N LYS A 10 0.22 10.29 8.02
CA LYS A 10 1.68 10.34 8.23
C LYS A 10 2.38 9.08 7.77
N ARG A 11 1.81 7.91 8.06
CA ARG A 11 2.36 6.62 7.61
C ARG A 11 2.32 6.52 6.09
N ILE A 12 1.20 6.87 5.46
CA ILE A 12 1.09 6.91 3.99
C ILE A 12 2.16 7.82 3.40
N ALA A 13 2.34 9.02 3.95
CA ALA A 13 3.35 9.96 3.47
C ALA A 13 4.80 9.43 3.62
N GLN A 14 5.11 8.77 4.73
CA GLN A 14 6.45 8.18 4.96
C GLN A 14 6.75 7.02 4.01
N GLU A 15 5.77 6.14 3.79
CA GLU A 15 5.92 4.99 2.91
C GLU A 15 6.05 5.45 1.45
N LEU A 16 5.26 6.44 1.05
CA LEU A 16 5.38 7.09 -0.26
C LEU A 16 6.74 7.78 -0.46
N ASP A 17 7.26 8.48 0.56
CA ASP A 17 8.60 9.10 0.53
C ASP A 17 9.71 8.04 0.39
N CYS A 18 9.51 6.85 0.97
CA CYS A 18 10.37 5.68 0.77
C CYS A 18 10.20 5.00 -0.61
N GLY A 19 9.30 5.48 -1.47
CA GLY A 19 9.03 4.89 -2.79
C GLY A 19 8.13 3.66 -2.76
N PHE A 20 7.21 3.57 -1.80
CA PHE A 20 6.18 2.52 -1.75
C PHE A 20 4.86 3.04 -2.31
N ASP A 21 4.16 2.22 -3.08
CA ASP A 21 2.75 2.42 -3.39
C ASP A 21 1.90 2.09 -2.17
N CYS A 22 1.01 2.99 -1.77
CA CYS A 22 0.17 2.79 -0.59
C CYS A 22 -1.29 2.52 -1.00
N PHE A 23 -1.90 1.50 -0.42
CA PHE A 23 -3.30 1.13 -0.64
C PHE A 23 -4.05 1.17 0.68
N TYR A 24 -5.07 2.02 0.77
CA TYR A 24 -5.88 2.13 1.98
C TYR A 24 -7.29 1.61 1.73
N ASN A 25 -7.72 0.63 2.53
CA ASN A 25 -9.08 0.12 2.50
C ASN A 25 -9.99 1.00 3.35
N ILE A 26 -10.89 1.74 2.70
CA ILE A 26 -11.84 2.61 3.43
C ILE A 26 -12.88 1.83 4.25
N ARG A 27 -13.14 0.56 3.90
CA ARG A 27 -14.14 -0.29 4.60
C ARG A 27 -13.58 -0.94 5.84
N THR A 28 -12.35 -1.44 5.79
CA THR A 28 -11.71 -2.17 6.91
C THR A 28 -10.71 -1.31 7.68
N SER A 29 -10.39 -0.12 7.20
CA SER A 29 -9.31 0.74 7.71
C SER A 29 -7.93 0.05 7.69
N GLU A 30 -7.77 -0.96 6.84
CA GLU A 30 -6.49 -1.63 6.60
C GLU A 30 -5.63 -0.80 5.64
N MET A 31 -4.33 -0.75 5.91
CA MET A 31 -3.33 -0.15 5.04
C MET A 31 -2.41 -1.25 4.54
N VAL A 32 -2.23 -1.31 3.23
CA VAL A 32 -1.30 -2.19 2.54
C VAL A 32 -0.28 -1.32 1.83
N THR A 33 1.00 -1.47 2.15
CA THR A 33 2.08 -0.77 1.47
C THR A 33 2.82 -1.78 0.61
N ILE A 34 2.89 -1.49 -0.69
CA ILE A 34 3.56 -2.33 -1.67
C ILE A 34 4.75 -1.52 -2.18
N PRO A 35 5.98 -1.96 -1.93
CA PRO A 35 7.15 -1.27 -2.47
C PRO A 35 7.04 -1.13 -3.99
N ASN A 36 7.25 0.09 -4.50
CA ASN A 36 7.29 0.35 -5.94
C ASN A 36 8.67 -0.09 -6.44
N PHE A 37 8.86 -1.41 -6.48
CA PHE A 37 10.04 -2.05 -7.04
C PHE A 37 9.97 -1.96 -8.57
N GLY A 38 10.06 -0.75 -9.11
CA GLY A 38 10.05 -0.53 -10.55
C GLY A 38 11.10 -1.38 -11.28
N GLN A 39 12.19 -1.81 -10.61
CA GLN A 39 13.26 -2.63 -11.19
C GLN A 39 14.05 -3.55 -10.23
N MET A 40 13.73 -3.63 -8.94
CA MET A 40 14.61 -4.31 -7.95
C MET A 40 14.16 -5.70 -7.50
N MET A 41 12.93 -6.10 -7.85
CA MET A 41 12.45 -7.43 -7.51
C MET A 41 12.47 -8.30 -8.75
N THR A 42 13.37 -9.29 -8.75
CA THR A 42 13.26 -10.40 -9.69
C THR A 42 11.98 -11.16 -9.31
N GLU A 43 11.20 -11.63 -10.30
CA GLU A 43 9.88 -12.27 -10.16
C GLU A 43 9.77 -13.35 -9.06
N ASP A 44 10.90 -13.88 -8.61
CA ASP A 44 11.02 -14.93 -7.60
C ASP A 44 10.86 -14.43 -6.13
N ASP A 45 11.21 -13.17 -5.82
CA ASP A 45 11.27 -12.67 -4.43
C ASP A 45 10.06 -11.81 -4.02
N SER A 46 9.35 -11.23 -5.00
CA SER A 46 8.11 -10.46 -4.75
C SER A 46 6.87 -11.30 -4.50
N GLY A 47 6.84 -12.54 -5.01
CA GLY A 47 5.64 -13.37 -5.04
C GLY A 47 5.15 -13.82 -3.66
N ASP A 48 6.07 -14.07 -2.73
CA ASP A 48 5.73 -14.77 -1.48
C ASP A 48 5.32 -13.82 -0.34
N THR A 49 5.93 -12.62 -0.25
CA THR A 49 5.66 -11.70 0.87
C THR A 49 4.56 -10.67 0.59
N PHE A 50 4.46 -10.17 -0.65
CA PHE A 50 3.48 -9.14 -1.02
C PHE A 50 2.44 -9.61 -2.05
N GLY A 51 2.60 -10.80 -2.63
CA GLY A 51 1.68 -11.34 -3.63
C GLY A 51 0.25 -11.54 -3.09
N ALA A 52 0.11 -12.03 -1.86
CA ALA A 52 -1.20 -12.21 -1.21
C ALA A 52 -1.91 -10.87 -0.96
N GLU A 53 -1.17 -9.85 -0.51
CA GLU A 53 -1.71 -8.52 -0.27
C GLU A 53 -2.04 -7.80 -1.58
N LEU A 54 -1.22 -7.96 -2.61
CA LEU A 54 -1.48 -7.46 -3.96
C LEU A 54 -2.72 -8.12 -4.57
N GLU A 55 -2.88 -9.43 -4.42
CA GLU A 55 -4.07 -10.16 -4.88
C GLU A 55 -5.32 -9.69 -4.15
N LYS A 56 -5.25 -9.49 -2.82
CA LYS A 56 -6.34 -8.96 -1.99
C LYS A 56 -6.74 -7.56 -2.45
N VAL A 57 -5.78 -6.67 -2.70
CA VAL A 57 -6.02 -5.33 -3.25
C VAL A 57 -6.64 -5.41 -4.64
N ASN A 58 -6.18 -6.33 -5.50
CA ASN A 58 -6.71 -6.47 -6.86
C ASN A 58 -8.13 -7.05 -6.89
N GLN A 59 -8.45 -7.98 -5.99
CA GLN A 59 -9.80 -8.55 -5.83
C GLN A 59 -10.79 -7.54 -5.22
N SER A 60 -10.33 -6.70 -4.30
CA SER A 60 -11.16 -5.68 -3.61
C SER A 60 -10.87 -4.25 -4.08
N LYS A 61 -10.43 -4.08 -5.32
CA LYS A 61 -9.92 -2.80 -5.86
C LYS A 61 -10.88 -1.62 -5.73
N VAL A 62 -12.18 -1.90 -5.59
CA VAL A 62 -13.24 -0.90 -5.40
C VAL A 62 -13.17 -0.20 -4.02
N ASP A 63 -12.47 -0.81 -3.06
CA ASP A 63 -12.39 -0.35 -1.67
C ASP A 63 -11.05 0.20 -1.28
N PHE A 64 -10.04 -0.13 -2.08
CA PHE A 64 -8.68 0.30 -1.89
C PHE A 64 -8.46 1.58 -2.68
N ILE A 65 -8.13 2.65 -1.95
CA ILE A 65 -7.62 3.88 -2.53
C ILE A 65 -6.12 3.71 -2.69
N LYS A 66 -5.64 3.72 -3.94
CA LYS A 66 -4.22 3.80 -4.25
C LYS A 66 -3.75 5.24 -4.09
N PHE A 67 -2.70 5.41 -3.29
CA PHE A 67 -1.91 6.63 -3.24
C PHE A 67 -0.60 6.33 -3.97
N GLU A 68 -0.33 7.15 -4.98
CA GLU A 68 0.92 7.17 -5.72
C GLU A 68 1.48 8.58 -5.65
N VAL A 69 2.80 8.69 -5.48
CA VAL A 69 3.51 9.96 -5.61
C VAL A 69 3.82 10.21 -7.08
N LEU A 70 3.49 11.41 -7.56
CA LEU A 70 3.74 11.90 -8.92
C LEU A 70 5.22 12.20 -9.17
#